data_AF-A0A2S9KFK8-F1
#
_entry.id   AF-A0A2S9KFK8-F1
#
_cell.length_a   1.000
_cell.length_b   1.000
_cell.length_c   1.000
_cell.angle_alpha   90.00
_cell.angle_beta   90.00
_cell.angle_gamma   90.00
#
_symmetry.space_group_name_H-M   'P 1'
#
loop_
_entity.id
_entity.type
_entity.pdbx_description
1 polymer ?
#
loop_
_entity_poly.entity_id
_entity_poly.type
_entity_poly.pdbx_seq_one_letter_code
_entity_poly.pdbx_strand_id
1 'polypeptide(L)'
;MSLNVEHLLRTADTLEQALLALQGCTDPTGVLYDLYRNAAIKSFELSLETAGKLMRKACKAFGGSPREVDKLVFNDVLRQSGKHGILDLPAVERWLSYRANRNNTAHDYGVAFADETLTLLPAYVRDVRAVAAKLQEVFDAAA
;
A
#
# COMPACT_ATOMS: atom_id res chain seq x y z
N MET A 1 0.93 -6.45 22.01
CA MET A 1 -0.02 -5.86 21.05
C MET A 1 -0.41 -6.95 20.08
N SER A 2 -1.71 -7.24 19.95
CA SER A 2 -2.23 -8.07 18.86
C SER A 2 -1.89 -7.43 17.51
N LEU A 3 -1.54 -8.26 16.52
CA LEU A 3 -1.36 -7.79 15.15
C LEU A 3 -2.75 -7.58 14.54
N ASN A 4 -3.03 -6.37 14.07
CA ASN A 4 -4.27 -6.06 13.37
C ASN A 4 -4.00 -5.15 12.16
N VAL A 5 -5.02 -5.00 11.32
CA VAL A 5 -4.96 -4.23 10.08
C VAL A 5 -5.69 -2.88 10.15
N GLU A 6 -6.14 -2.47 11.35
CA GLU A 6 -6.98 -1.28 11.53
C GLU A 6 -6.30 -0.01 11.04
N HIS A 7 -5.03 0.18 11.40
CA HIS A 7 -4.26 1.34 10.92
C HIS A 7 -4.10 1.34 9.40
N LEU A 8 -3.88 0.16 8.79
CA LEU A 8 -3.79 0.04 7.33
C LEU A 8 -5.11 0.43 6.67
N LEU A 9 -6.24 -0.07 7.17
CA LEU A 9 -7.57 0.28 6.65
C LEU A 9 -7.85 1.78 6.80
N ARG A 10 -7.49 2.38 7.93
CA ARG A 10 -7.65 3.83 8.15
C ARG A 10 -6.88 4.67 7.13
N THR A 11 -5.67 4.23 6.76
CA THR A 11 -4.89 4.90 5.71
C THR A 11 -5.50 4.73 4.32
N ALA A 12 -6.10 3.57 4.03
CA ALA A 12 -6.82 3.34 2.77
C ALA A 12 -8.08 4.22 2.66
N ASP A 13 -8.84 4.37 3.75
CA ASP A 13 -10.01 5.24 3.79
C ASP A 13 -9.62 6.71 3.58
N THR A 14 -8.52 7.15 4.21
CA THR A 14 -8.02 8.51 4.04
C THR A 14 -7.60 8.77 2.59
N LEU A 15 -6.93 7.80 1.96
CA LEU A 15 -6.58 7.86 0.55
C LEU A 15 -7.84 7.94 -0.34
N GLU A 16 -8.82 7.06 -0.12
CA GLU A 16 -10.06 7.07 -0.90
C GLU A 16 -10.80 8.41 -0.80
N GLN A 17 -10.91 9.00 0.41
CA GLN A 17 -11.53 10.30 0.60
C GLN A 17 -10.77 11.42 -0.14
N ALA A 18 -9.43 11.39 -0.13
CA ALA A 18 -8.63 12.35 -0.88
C ALA A 18 -8.85 12.22 -2.40
N LEU A 19 -8.97 10.99 -2.92
CA LEU A 19 -9.27 10.75 -4.34
C LEU A 19 -10.67 11.23 -4.73
N LEU A 20 -11.68 11.00 -3.89
CA LEU A 20 -13.04 11.49 -4.12
C LEU A 20 -13.09 13.03 -4.10
N ALA A 21 -12.37 13.67 -3.19
CA ALA A 21 -12.28 15.12 -3.13
C ALA A 21 -11.61 15.71 -4.38
N LEU A 22 -10.54 15.07 -4.88
CA LEU A 22 -9.87 15.47 -6.13
C LEU A 22 -10.80 15.41 -7.34
N GLN A 23 -11.68 14.39 -7.43
CA GLN A 23 -12.65 14.29 -8.52
C GLN A 23 -13.67 15.43 -8.51
N GLY A 24 -13.94 16.03 -7.34
CA GLY A 24 -14.82 17.19 -7.19
C GLY A 24 -14.14 18.53 -7.43
N CYS A 25 -12.81 18.59 -7.58
CA CYS A 25 -12.10 19.83 -7.85
C CYS A 25 -12.26 20.25 -9.32
N THR A 26 -12.74 21.45 -9.56
CA THR A 26 -12.89 22.03 -10.91
C THR A 26 -11.67 22.84 -11.37
N ASP A 27 -10.81 23.25 -10.43
CA ASP A 27 -9.59 24.01 -10.69
C ASP A 27 -8.35 23.17 -10.29
N PRO A 28 -7.59 22.63 -11.25
CA PRO A 28 -6.41 21.82 -10.99
C PRO A 28 -5.19 22.65 -10.54
N THR A 29 -5.31 23.98 -10.49
CA THR A 29 -4.27 24.89 -9.99
C THR A 29 -4.62 25.49 -8.63
N GLY A 30 -5.80 25.15 -8.10
CA GLY A 30 -6.30 25.67 -6.84
C GLY A 30 -5.64 25.02 -5.63
N VAL A 31 -5.50 25.79 -4.54
CA VAL A 31 -4.90 25.31 -3.27
C VAL A 31 -5.59 24.06 -2.72
N LEU A 32 -6.91 23.91 -2.93
CA LEU A 32 -7.65 22.72 -2.52
C LEU A 32 -7.25 21.48 -3.32
N TYR A 33 -7.00 21.61 -4.62
CA TYR A 33 -6.51 20.52 -5.44
C TYR A 33 -5.13 20.05 -4.95
N ASP A 34 -4.22 20.99 -4.71
CA ASP A 34 -2.90 20.69 -4.15
C ASP A 34 -2.99 20.00 -2.78
N LEU A 35 -3.88 20.47 -1.91
CA LEU A 35 -4.11 19.90 -0.59
C LEU A 35 -4.54 18.43 -0.69
N TYR A 36 -5.56 18.13 -1.49
CA TYR A 36 -6.06 16.76 -1.63
C TYR A 36 -5.06 15.86 -2.37
N ARG A 37 -4.33 16.39 -3.35
CA ARG A 37 -3.25 15.68 -4.03
C ARG A 37 -2.16 15.26 -3.04
N ASN A 38 -1.71 16.19 -2.21
CA ASN A 38 -0.70 15.91 -1.18
C ASN A 38 -1.21 14.91 -0.14
N ALA A 39 -2.48 15.00 0.26
CA ALA A 39 -3.11 14.03 1.15
C ALA A 39 -3.17 12.62 0.53
N ALA A 40 -3.51 12.51 -0.76
CA ALA A 40 -3.55 11.25 -1.48
C ALA A 40 -2.15 10.62 -1.57
N ILE A 41 -1.14 11.38 -2.01
CA ILE A 41 0.25 10.90 -2.10
C ILE A 41 0.76 10.43 -0.73
N LYS A 42 0.55 11.23 0.33
CA LYS A 42 1.03 10.87 1.67
C LYS A 42 0.34 9.62 2.22
N SER A 43 -0.97 9.50 1.98
CA SER A 43 -1.74 8.32 2.40
C SER A 43 -1.31 7.07 1.63
N PHE A 44 -1.00 7.19 0.34
CA PHE A 44 -0.40 6.12 -0.46
C PHE A 44 0.96 5.67 0.11
N GLU A 45 1.88 6.59 0.38
CA GLU A 45 3.19 6.26 0.95
C GLU A 45 3.08 5.52 2.29
N LEU A 46 2.25 6.05 3.19
CA LEU A 46 2.09 5.50 4.55
C LEU A 46 1.41 4.12 4.52
N SER A 47 0.37 3.96 3.72
CA SER A 47 -0.32 2.68 3.57
C SER A 47 0.59 1.62 2.95
N LEU A 48 1.43 1.98 1.97
CA LEU A 48 2.33 1.04 1.29
C LEU A 48 3.41 0.53 2.24
N GLU A 49 3.99 1.44 3.04
CA GLU A 49 4.96 1.09 4.07
C GLU A 49 4.32 0.19 5.15
N THR A 50 3.11 0.55 5.60
CA THR A 50 2.37 -0.20 6.62
C THR A 50 2.03 -1.60 6.15
N ALA A 51 1.49 -1.74 4.92
CA ALA A 51 1.19 -3.03 4.32
C ALA A 51 2.45 -3.90 4.19
N GLY A 52 3.57 -3.33 3.74
CA GLY A 52 4.85 -4.04 3.68
C GLY A 52 5.32 -4.58 5.04
N LYS A 53 5.18 -3.78 6.10
CA LYS A 53 5.50 -4.21 7.47
C LYS A 53 4.59 -5.35 7.93
N LEU A 54 3.29 -5.26 7.67
CA LEU A 54 2.33 -6.30 8.04
C LEU A 54 2.54 -7.60 7.23
N MET A 55 2.76 -7.51 5.93
CA MET A 55 3.12 -8.64 5.07
C MET A 55 4.38 -9.35 5.54
N ARG A 56 5.41 -8.60 5.95
CA ARG A 56 6.62 -9.19 6.54
C ARG A 56 6.31 -9.96 7.81
N LYS A 57 5.47 -9.41 8.69
CA LYS A 57 5.06 -10.09 9.93
C LYS A 57 4.24 -11.34 9.63
N ALA A 58 3.31 -11.27 8.69
CA ALA A 58 2.53 -12.43 8.23
C ALA A 58 3.44 -13.52 7.64
N CYS A 59 4.42 -13.16 6.81
CA CYS A 59 5.42 -14.10 6.28
C CYS A 59 6.19 -14.88 7.37
N LYS A 60 6.35 -14.32 8.58
CA LYS A 60 7.00 -15.03 9.70
C LYS A 60 6.15 -16.17 10.25
N ALA A 61 4.83 -16.14 10.09
CA ALA A 61 3.94 -17.20 10.54
C ALA A 61 4.07 -18.48 9.69
N PHE A 62 4.55 -18.36 8.44
CA PHE A 62 4.64 -19.48 7.49
C PHE A 62 6.00 -20.17 7.44
N GLY A 63 7.05 -19.59 8.02
CA GLY A 63 8.43 -20.07 7.88
C GLY A 63 9.02 -20.65 9.15
N GLY A 64 9.91 -21.66 9.02
CA GLY A 64 10.65 -22.24 10.15
C GLY A 64 11.75 -21.35 10.74
N SER A 65 12.07 -20.21 10.10
CA SER A 65 13.06 -19.24 10.60
C SER A 65 12.59 -17.80 10.40
N PRO A 66 11.96 -17.18 11.42
CA PRO A 66 11.57 -15.76 11.39
C PRO A 66 12.74 -14.81 11.10
N ARG A 67 13.98 -15.20 11.46
CA ARG A 67 15.20 -14.42 11.21
C ARG A 67 15.53 -14.27 9.72
N GLU A 68 15.20 -15.25 8.88
CA GLU A 68 15.41 -15.12 7.44
C GLU A 68 14.43 -14.14 6.81
N VAL A 69 13.19 -14.10 7.32
CA VAL A 69 12.18 -13.13 6.88
C VAL A 69 12.57 -11.69 7.21
N ASP A 70 13.30 -11.46 8.32
CA ASP A 70 13.79 -10.14 8.69
C ASP A 70 14.84 -9.57 7.73
N LYS A 71 15.58 -10.43 7.03
CA LYS A 71 16.63 -10.03 6.07
C LYS A 71 16.08 -9.62 4.71
N LEU A 72 14.83 -9.99 4.39
CA LEU A 72 14.25 -9.75 3.06
C LEU A 72 14.15 -8.25 2.77
N VAL A 73 14.44 -7.82 1.55
CA VAL A 73 14.08 -6.45 1.13
C VAL A 73 12.59 -6.38 0.77
N PHE A 74 12.05 -5.18 0.57
CA PHE A 74 10.61 -4.99 0.34
C PHE A 74 10.07 -5.84 -0.82
N ASN A 75 10.78 -5.85 -1.96
CA ASN A 75 10.36 -6.62 -3.13
C ASN A 75 10.36 -8.14 -2.85
N ASP A 76 11.29 -8.61 -2.02
CA ASP A 76 11.33 -10.03 -1.62
C ASP A 76 10.20 -10.37 -0.66
N VAL A 77 9.79 -9.45 0.22
CA VAL A 77 8.57 -9.62 1.03
C VAL A 77 7.34 -9.76 0.15
N LEU A 78 7.20 -8.96 -0.92
CA LEU A 78 6.08 -9.09 -1.86
C LEU A 78 6.07 -10.47 -2.54
N ARG A 79 7.24 -10.91 -3.04
CA ARG A 79 7.38 -12.23 -3.68
C ARG A 79 7.09 -13.37 -2.69
N GLN A 80 7.56 -13.25 -1.46
CA GLN A 80 7.30 -14.23 -0.40
C GLN A 80 5.82 -14.26 0.00
N SER A 81 5.16 -13.09 0.03
CA SER A 81 3.71 -12.98 0.27
C SER A 81 2.91 -13.67 -0.84
N GLY A 82 3.38 -13.59 -2.09
CA GLY A 82 2.84 -14.36 -3.21
C GLY A 82 2.97 -15.88 -3.01
N LYS A 83 4.14 -16.35 -2.60
CA LYS A 83 4.40 -17.78 -2.36
C LYS A 83 3.50 -18.39 -1.28
N HIS A 84 3.13 -17.61 -0.27
CA HIS A 84 2.28 -18.05 0.85
C HIS A 84 0.80 -17.72 0.68
N GLY A 85 0.39 -17.22 -0.50
CA GLY A 85 -1.02 -16.94 -0.81
C GLY A 85 -1.62 -15.72 -0.10
N ILE A 86 -0.80 -14.85 0.49
CA ILE A 86 -1.25 -13.53 0.97
C ILE A 86 -1.60 -12.63 -0.23
N LEU A 87 -0.80 -12.74 -1.31
CA LEU A 87 -1.03 -12.10 -2.59
C LEU A 87 -1.18 -13.17 -3.66
N ASP A 88 -2.05 -12.96 -4.65
CA ASP A 88 -2.00 -13.74 -5.88
C ASP A 88 -0.91 -13.21 -6.82
N LEU A 89 -0.58 -13.97 -7.87
CA LEU A 89 0.50 -13.59 -8.79
C LEU A 89 0.25 -12.21 -9.45
N PRO A 90 -0.95 -11.90 -9.97
CA PRO A 90 -1.25 -10.56 -10.49
C PRO A 90 -1.10 -9.46 -9.44
N ALA A 91 -1.48 -9.69 -8.19
CA ALA A 91 -1.30 -8.72 -7.12
C ALA A 91 0.19 -8.49 -6.83
N VAL A 92 1.03 -9.52 -6.79
CA VAL A 92 2.49 -9.33 -6.61
C VAL A 92 3.05 -8.36 -7.66
N GLU A 93 2.65 -8.50 -8.92
CA GLU A 93 3.06 -7.60 -10.00
C GLU A 93 2.57 -6.17 -9.78
N ARG A 94 1.29 -5.99 -9.42
CA ARG A 94 0.73 -4.65 -9.11
C ARG A 94 1.45 -4.00 -7.92
N TRP A 95 1.72 -4.75 -6.85
CA TRP A 95 2.42 -4.26 -5.67
C TRP A 95 3.89 -3.88 -5.94
N LEU A 96 4.57 -4.61 -6.83
CA LEU A 96 5.90 -4.22 -7.31
C LEU A 96 5.84 -2.90 -8.09
N SER A 97 4.84 -2.72 -8.94
CA SER A 97 4.61 -1.47 -9.67
C SER A 97 4.29 -0.30 -8.73
N TYR A 98 3.45 -0.49 -7.71
CA TYR A 98 3.20 0.52 -6.68
C TYR A 98 4.48 0.91 -5.93
N ARG A 99 5.31 -0.08 -5.60
CA ARG A 99 6.59 0.16 -4.93
C ARG A 99 7.58 0.92 -5.80
N ALA A 100 7.63 0.62 -7.09
CA ALA A 100 8.44 1.33 -8.07
C ALA A 100 7.95 2.77 -8.26
N ASN A 101 6.65 2.97 -8.44
CA ASN A 101 6.05 4.29 -8.56
C ASN A 101 6.36 5.16 -7.32
N ARG A 102 6.18 4.65 -6.09
CA ARG A 102 6.53 5.37 -4.86
C ARG A 102 8.01 5.79 -4.79
N ASN A 103 8.92 4.96 -5.31
CA ASN A 103 10.33 5.35 -5.36
C ASN A 103 10.55 6.57 -6.26
N ASN A 104 9.82 6.67 -7.36
CA ASN A 104 9.91 7.80 -8.27
C ASN A 104 9.22 9.05 -7.67
N THR A 105 8.09 8.91 -6.96
CA THR A 105 7.38 10.03 -6.29
C THR A 105 8.24 10.76 -5.26
N ALA A 106 9.12 10.04 -4.58
CA ALA A 106 10.00 10.64 -3.58
C ALA A 106 11.11 11.54 -4.17
N HIS A 107 11.42 11.38 -5.47
CA HIS A 107 12.52 12.09 -6.13
C HIS A 107 12.03 13.20 -7.06
N ASP A 108 10.81 13.12 -7.61
CA ASP A 108 10.30 14.08 -8.58
C ASP A 108 8.86 14.52 -8.26
N TYR A 109 8.74 15.66 -7.57
CA TYR A 109 7.45 16.27 -7.22
C TYR A 109 6.86 17.12 -8.37
N GLY A 110 7.27 16.88 -9.62
CA GLY A 110 6.69 17.55 -10.79
C GLY A 110 5.20 17.25 -11.03
N VAL A 111 4.51 18.17 -11.70
CA VAL A 111 3.07 18.07 -12.03
C VAL A 111 2.77 16.82 -12.87
N ALA A 112 3.58 16.51 -13.88
CA ALA A 112 3.37 15.36 -14.77
C ALA A 112 3.47 13.99 -14.03
N PHE A 113 4.28 13.90 -12.98
CA PHE A 113 4.48 12.68 -12.21
C PHE A 113 3.32 12.41 -11.21
N ALA A 114 2.61 13.48 -10.83
CA ALA A 114 1.39 13.39 -10.05
C ALA A 114 0.35 12.51 -10.72
N ASP A 115 0.13 12.75 -12.01
CA ASP A 115 -1.05 12.28 -12.70
C ASP A 115 -0.95 10.78 -12.95
N GLU A 116 0.25 10.29 -13.33
CA GLU A 116 0.50 8.85 -13.44
C GLU A 116 0.27 8.14 -12.11
N THR A 117 0.80 8.69 -11.01
CA THR A 117 0.59 8.14 -9.67
C THR A 117 -0.90 8.10 -9.32
N LEU A 118 -1.61 9.22 -9.50
CA LEU A 118 -3.04 9.35 -9.19
C LEU A 118 -3.90 8.33 -9.96
N THR A 119 -3.55 8.00 -11.22
CA THR A 119 -4.29 6.99 -11.99
C THR A 119 -4.18 5.58 -11.40
N LEU A 120 -3.10 5.26 -10.69
CA LEU A 120 -2.89 3.96 -10.06
C LEU A 120 -3.64 3.82 -8.72
N LEU A 121 -3.88 4.94 -8.03
CA LEU A 121 -4.37 4.94 -6.64
C LEU A 121 -5.75 4.30 -6.45
N PRO A 122 -6.74 4.44 -7.37
CA PRO A 122 -8.02 3.73 -7.23
C PRO A 122 -7.87 2.21 -7.22
N ALA A 123 -6.97 1.66 -8.05
CA ALA A 123 -6.69 0.22 -8.04
C ALA A 123 -5.94 -0.18 -6.76
N TYR A 124 -4.97 0.64 -6.35
CA TYR A 124 -4.21 0.43 -5.13
C TYR A 124 -5.10 0.37 -3.88
N VAL A 125 -6.09 1.26 -3.73
CA VAL A 125 -7.03 1.23 -2.58
C VAL A 125 -7.73 -0.13 -2.49
N ARG A 126 -8.18 -0.69 -3.62
CA ARG A 126 -8.80 -2.02 -3.66
C ARG A 126 -7.83 -3.11 -3.22
N ASP A 127 -6.59 -3.05 -3.71
CA ASP A 127 -5.55 -4.02 -3.36
C ASP A 127 -5.14 -3.93 -1.88
N VAL A 128 -5.10 -2.72 -1.30
CA VAL A 128 -4.85 -2.54 0.15
C VAL A 128 -5.94 -3.20 0.98
N ARG A 129 -7.20 -3.03 0.61
CA ARG A 129 -8.32 -3.67 1.32
C ARG A 129 -8.30 -5.19 1.18
N ALA A 130 -7.97 -5.69 -0.01
CA ALA A 130 -7.84 -7.13 -0.26
C ALA A 130 -6.70 -7.75 0.56
N VAL A 131 -5.51 -7.13 0.59
CA VAL A 131 -4.39 -7.64 1.39
C VAL A 131 -4.68 -7.51 2.88
N ALA A 132 -5.36 -6.44 3.34
CA ALA A 132 -5.74 -6.29 4.74
C ALA A 132 -6.62 -7.45 5.22
N ALA A 133 -7.61 -7.86 4.42
CA ALA A 133 -8.43 -9.02 4.73
C ALA A 133 -7.57 -10.30 4.85
N LYS A 134 -6.68 -10.55 3.88
CA LYS A 134 -5.76 -11.69 3.92
C LYS A 134 -4.80 -11.68 5.11
N LEU A 135 -4.28 -10.52 5.48
CA LEU A 135 -3.40 -10.37 6.63
C LEU A 135 -4.13 -10.66 7.94
N GLN A 136 -5.38 -10.20 8.08
CA GLN A 136 -6.18 -10.48 9.26
C GLN A 136 -6.47 -11.98 9.40
N GLU A 137 -6.82 -12.68 8.30
CA GLU A 137 -6.98 -14.15 8.29
C GLU A 137 -5.73 -14.86 8.84
N VAL A 138 -4.54 -14.42 8.42
CA VAL A 138 -3.26 -15.00 8.89
C VAL A 138 -3.00 -14.71 10.37
N PHE A 139 -3.31 -13.50 10.82
CA PHE A 139 -3.08 -13.12 12.23
C PHE A 139 -4.05 -13.85 13.17
N ASP A 140 -5.30 -14.03 12.75
CA ASP A 140 -6.32 -14.75 13.52
C ASP A 140 -5.98 -16.24 13.61
N ALA A 141 -5.45 -16.86 12.54
CA ALA A 141 -5.03 -18.25 12.55
C ALA A 141 -3.77 -18.52 13.40
N ALA A 142 -2.99 -17.48 13.72
CA ALA A 142 -1.77 -17.56 14.52
C ALA A 142 -1.96 -17.16 15.99
N ALA A 143 -3.15 -16.67 16.37
CA ALA A 143 -3.52 -16.26 17.72
C ALA A 143 -3.98 -17.47 18.57
#